data_AF-A0A8J5X1R3-F1
#
_entry.id   AF-A0A8J5X1R3-F1
#
_cell.length_a   1.000
_cell.length_b   1.000
_cell.length_c   1.000
_cell.angle_alpha   90.00
_cell.angle_beta   90.00
_cell.angle_gamma   90.00
#
_symmetry.space_group_name_H-M   'P 1'
#
loop_
_entity.id
_entity.type
_entity.pdbx_description
1 polymer ?
#
loop_
_entity_poly.entity_id
_entity_poly.type
_entity_poly.pdbx_seq_one_letter_code
_entity_poly.pdbx_strand_id
1 'polypeptide(L)'
;MHGQSQQLELLIIVLPEANTSIFYGRIKRICETELGVMSQCCLPRNVQKAGQQYLQNMALKINVKVGGRNTALEDALHRRIPLLTDLPTMIFGADVTHPPSGEDASPSIAAVVASMDWPEVSKYKCLVSSQCHREEIIADLFTEVKDSQKGLVYGGMIRELLVSFYRANGCRKPARIIFYRDGVSEGQFSQVLLYEMDAIRKACASIEEGYLPPVTFVVVQKRHHTRLFPENHRAGDLMDRSGNILPGTVVDTQICHPNEFDFYLCSHSGIQGTSRPAHYHVLFDENKFGADALQTLTYNLCYT
;
A
#
# COMPACT_ATOMS: atom_id res chain seq x y z
N MET A 1 1.56 -46.62 1.75
CA MET A 1 2.39 -45.48 1.31
C MET A 1 1.46 -44.42 0.73
N HIS A 2 1.08 -43.40 1.50
CA HIS A 2 0.35 -42.25 0.97
C HIS A 2 1.34 -41.44 0.13
N GLY A 3 1.19 -41.48 -1.20
CA GLY A 3 1.88 -40.55 -2.07
C GLY A 3 1.45 -39.14 -1.68
N GLN A 4 2.36 -38.34 -1.15
CA GLN A 4 2.16 -36.90 -1.07
C GLN A 4 1.96 -36.42 -2.51
N SER A 5 0.73 -36.11 -2.90
CA SER A 5 0.47 -35.37 -4.12
C SER A 5 1.32 -34.11 -4.07
N GLN A 6 2.28 -33.97 -4.98
CA GLN A 6 3.09 -32.76 -5.08
C GLN A 6 2.14 -31.58 -5.33
N GLN A 7 1.97 -30.74 -4.32
CA GLN A 7 1.17 -29.53 -4.44
C GLN A 7 1.92 -28.55 -5.32
N LEU A 8 1.29 -28.10 -6.41
CA LEU A 8 1.88 -27.11 -7.30
C LEU A 8 2.01 -25.76 -6.57
N GLU A 9 3.25 -25.28 -6.40
CA GLU A 9 3.53 -24.05 -5.65
C GLU A 9 3.56 -22.79 -6.55
N LEU A 10 3.99 -22.92 -7.81
CA LEU A 10 4.16 -21.79 -8.73
C LEU A 10 4.06 -22.25 -10.20
N LEU A 11 3.38 -21.45 -11.03
CA LEU A 11 3.35 -21.61 -12.47
C LEU A 11 4.11 -20.45 -13.15
N ILE A 12 5.20 -20.77 -13.86
CA ILE A 12 5.91 -19.80 -14.72
C ILE A 12 5.32 -19.88 -16.12
N ILE A 13 4.83 -18.75 -16.64
CA ILE A 13 4.06 -18.70 -17.88
C ILE A 13 4.76 -17.76 -18.86
N VAL A 14 5.25 -18.30 -19.98
CA VAL A 14 5.75 -17.49 -21.08
C VAL A 14 4.56 -17.08 -21.95
N LEU A 15 4.28 -15.78 -22.00
CA LEU A 15 3.13 -15.24 -22.76
C LEU A 15 3.40 -15.25 -24.26
N PRO A 16 2.37 -15.25 -25.12
CA PRO A 16 2.56 -15.02 -26.55
C PRO A 16 2.99 -13.56 -26.83
N GLU A 17 3.72 -13.35 -27.94
CA GLU A 17 4.13 -12.01 -28.39
C GLU A 17 2.95 -11.16 -28.87
N ALA A 18 1.97 -11.79 -29.52
CA ALA A 18 0.74 -11.14 -29.94
C ALA A 18 -0.32 -11.20 -28.83
N ASN A 19 -1.15 -10.14 -28.73
CA ASN A 19 -2.27 -10.06 -27.79
C ASN A 19 -1.90 -10.31 -26.31
N THR A 20 -0.66 -9.99 -25.93
CA THR A 20 -0.12 -10.24 -24.58
C THR A 20 -1.04 -9.74 -23.46
N SER A 21 -1.64 -8.55 -23.62
CA SER A 21 -2.55 -7.97 -22.61
C SER A 21 -3.80 -8.82 -22.37
N ILE A 22 -4.43 -9.32 -23.43
CA ILE A 22 -5.65 -10.14 -23.37
C ILE A 22 -5.35 -11.47 -22.68
N PHE A 23 -4.27 -12.14 -23.10
CA PHE A 23 -3.86 -13.41 -22.50
C PHE A 23 -3.42 -13.25 -21.05
N TYR A 24 -2.67 -12.18 -20.74
CA TYR A 24 -2.25 -11.88 -19.38
C TYR A 24 -3.45 -11.74 -18.44
N GLY A 25 -4.45 -10.94 -18.81
CA GLY A 25 -5.66 -10.75 -18.00
C GLY A 25 -6.42 -12.06 -17.77
N ARG A 26 -6.62 -12.86 -18.83
CA ARG A 26 -7.31 -14.16 -18.72
C ARG A 26 -6.55 -15.15 -17.85
N ILE A 27 -5.23 -15.26 -18.03
CA ILE A 27 -4.37 -16.13 -17.21
C ILE A 27 -4.44 -15.72 -15.75
N LYS A 28 -4.31 -14.41 -15.47
CA LYS A 28 -4.34 -13.88 -14.11
C LYS A 28 -5.64 -14.19 -13.40
N ARG A 29 -6.77 -13.92 -14.06
CA ARG A 29 -8.10 -14.29 -13.56
C ARG A 29 -8.18 -15.78 -13.22
N ILE A 30 -7.88 -16.66 -14.17
CA ILE A 30 -8.01 -18.13 -13.95
C ILE A 30 -7.11 -18.58 -12.79
N CYS A 31 -5.83 -18.18 -12.81
CA CYS A 31 -4.89 -18.58 -11.76
C CYS A 31 -5.28 -18.06 -10.38
N GLU A 32 -5.67 -16.79 -10.25
CA GLU A 32 -5.84 -16.12 -8.96
C GLU A 32 -7.27 -16.28 -8.40
N THR A 33 -8.30 -16.43 -9.24
CA THR A 33 -9.71 -16.52 -8.79
C THR A 33 -10.31 -17.91 -8.90
N GLU A 34 -9.93 -18.71 -9.91
CA GLU A 34 -10.57 -20.01 -10.17
C GLU A 34 -9.74 -21.18 -9.61
N LEU A 35 -8.41 -21.14 -9.78
CA LEU A 35 -7.52 -22.25 -9.41
C LEU A 35 -6.75 -22.04 -8.09
N GLY A 36 -6.58 -20.79 -7.64
CA GLY A 36 -5.77 -20.47 -6.46
C GLY A 36 -4.28 -20.81 -6.62
N VAL A 37 -3.75 -20.70 -7.84
CA VAL A 37 -2.36 -21.04 -8.18
C VAL A 37 -1.54 -19.77 -8.37
N MET A 38 -0.40 -19.68 -7.68
CA MET A 38 0.54 -18.58 -7.88
C MET A 38 1.13 -18.62 -9.29
N SER A 39 1.12 -17.48 -9.99
CA SER A 39 1.59 -17.39 -11.37
C SER A 39 2.63 -16.29 -11.58
N GLN A 40 3.69 -16.57 -12.33
CA GLN A 40 4.69 -15.61 -12.79
C GLN A 40 4.72 -15.58 -14.32
N CYS A 41 4.12 -14.54 -14.91
CA CYS A 41 4.14 -14.35 -16.35
C CYS A 41 5.43 -13.66 -16.82
N CYS A 42 5.94 -14.07 -17.98
CA CYS A 42 7.17 -13.58 -18.59
C CYS A 42 6.95 -13.27 -20.07
N LEU A 43 7.60 -12.22 -20.58
CA LEU A 43 7.58 -11.91 -22.01
C LEU A 43 8.65 -12.75 -22.75
N PRO A 44 8.35 -13.33 -23.92
CA PRO A 44 9.29 -14.17 -24.68
C PRO A 44 10.65 -13.53 -24.87
N ARG A 45 10.69 -12.28 -25.34
CA ARG A 45 11.92 -11.50 -25.55
C ARG A 45 12.82 -11.41 -24.31
N ASN A 46 12.24 -11.31 -23.12
CA ASN A 46 13.02 -11.19 -21.89
C ASN A 46 13.55 -12.55 -21.44
N VAL A 47 12.77 -13.62 -21.65
CA VAL A 47 13.18 -15.00 -21.37
C VAL A 47 14.30 -15.43 -22.31
N GLN A 48 14.18 -15.12 -23.60
CA GLN A 48 15.20 -15.43 -24.60
C GLN A 48 16.53 -14.72 -24.31
N LYS A 49 16.49 -13.43 -23.94
CA LYS A 49 17.69 -12.68 -23.59
C LYS A 49 18.31 -13.14 -22.26
N ALA A 50 17.48 -13.59 -21.31
CA ALA A 50 17.87 -14.10 -19.99
C ALA A 50 18.88 -13.20 -19.26
N GLY A 51 18.77 -11.88 -19.40
CA GLY A 51 19.72 -10.94 -18.79
C GLY A 51 19.73 -11.05 -17.27
N GLN A 52 20.92 -10.99 -16.66
CA GLN A 52 21.10 -11.18 -15.21
C GLN A 52 20.18 -10.27 -14.37
N GLN A 53 20.13 -8.98 -14.68
CA GLN A 53 19.24 -8.03 -13.99
C GLN A 53 17.76 -8.41 -14.11
N TYR A 54 17.33 -8.91 -15.26
CA TYR A 54 15.94 -9.35 -15.47
C TYR A 54 15.63 -10.58 -14.60
N LEU A 55 16.53 -11.57 -14.58
CA LEU A 55 16.37 -12.78 -13.77
C LEU A 55 16.36 -12.47 -12.27
N GLN A 56 17.22 -11.56 -11.82
CA GLN A 56 17.22 -11.07 -10.43
C GLN A 56 15.88 -10.41 -10.08
N ASN A 57 15.40 -9.47 -10.90
CA ASN A 57 14.10 -8.82 -10.67
C ASN A 57 12.93 -9.80 -10.71
N MET A 58 13.01 -10.85 -11.54
CA MET A 58 12.03 -11.91 -11.58
C MET A 58 12.06 -12.76 -10.31
N ALA A 59 13.25 -13.12 -9.80
CA ALA A 59 13.43 -13.85 -8.56
C ALA A 59 12.85 -13.08 -7.36
N LEU A 60 13.02 -11.75 -7.31
CA LEU A 60 12.42 -10.91 -6.28
C LEU A 60 10.88 -11.06 -6.25
N LYS A 61 10.23 -11.05 -7.42
CA LYS A 61 8.77 -11.21 -7.52
C LYS A 61 8.31 -12.63 -7.17
N ILE A 62 9.07 -13.64 -7.58
CA ILE A 62 8.77 -15.04 -7.28
C ILE A 62 8.84 -15.28 -5.77
N ASN A 63 9.92 -14.83 -5.12
CA ASN A 63 10.14 -15.02 -3.69
C ASN A 63 8.96 -14.47 -2.87
N VAL A 64 8.49 -13.25 -3.15
CA VAL A 64 7.34 -12.68 -2.43
C VAL A 64 6.04 -13.47 -2.68
N LYS A 65 5.79 -13.94 -3.91
CA LYS A 65 4.58 -14.71 -4.24
C LYS A 65 4.47 -16.03 -3.51
N VAL A 66 5.62 -16.68 -3.26
CA VAL A 66 5.67 -17.94 -2.50
C VAL A 66 5.85 -17.71 -1.00
N GLY A 67 5.65 -16.47 -0.52
CA GLY A 67 5.63 -16.12 0.90
C GLY A 67 6.99 -15.78 1.51
N GLY A 68 8.05 -15.71 0.69
CA GLY A 68 9.37 -15.26 1.08
C GLY A 68 9.46 -13.75 1.30
N ARG A 69 10.60 -13.32 1.87
CA ARG A 69 10.92 -11.92 2.18
C ARG A 69 12.24 -11.58 1.49
N ASN A 70 12.28 -10.49 0.71
CA ASN A 70 13.50 -10.08 0.01
C ASN A 70 14.41 -9.23 0.90
N THR A 71 13.81 -8.27 1.60
CA THR A 71 14.49 -7.25 2.40
C THR A 71 13.69 -7.00 3.67
N ALA A 72 14.37 -6.45 4.68
CA ALA A 72 13.76 -5.96 5.90
C ALA A 72 14.56 -4.75 6.36
N LEU A 73 13.88 -3.81 7.02
CA LEU A 73 14.56 -2.71 7.69
C LEU A 73 15.30 -3.25 8.92
N GLU A 74 16.59 -2.95 9.04
CA GLU A 74 17.40 -3.38 10.17
C GLU A 74 16.80 -2.88 11.51
N ASP A 75 16.30 -1.66 11.53
CA ASP A 75 15.65 -1.09 12.70
C ASP A 75 14.34 -1.81 13.06
N ALA A 76 13.62 -2.37 12.09
CA ALA A 76 12.43 -3.16 12.38
C ALA A 76 12.79 -4.47 13.09
N LEU A 77 13.87 -5.13 12.65
CA LEU A 77 14.39 -6.36 13.27
C LEU A 77 14.82 -6.14 14.72
N HIS A 78 15.40 -4.96 15.02
CA HIS A 78 15.86 -4.59 16.35
C HIS A 78 14.83 -3.82 17.17
N ARG A 79 13.60 -3.66 16.67
CA ARG A 79 12.51 -2.88 17.30
C ARG A 79 12.88 -1.44 17.67
N ARG A 80 13.53 -0.75 16.73
CA ARG A 80 14.01 0.63 16.88
C ARG A 80 13.18 1.66 16.13
N ILE A 81 12.11 1.25 15.43
CA ILE A 81 11.22 2.19 14.74
C ILE A 81 10.12 2.63 15.74
N PRO A 82 10.15 3.89 16.21
CA PRO A 82 9.20 4.40 17.20
C PRO A 82 7.76 4.33 16.66
N LEU A 83 6.80 4.11 17.56
CA LEU A 83 5.37 4.03 17.26
C LEU A 83 4.94 2.95 16.24
N LEU A 84 5.88 2.13 15.77
CA LEU A 84 5.63 0.99 14.88
C LEU A 84 5.99 -0.34 15.54
N THR A 85 7.20 -0.44 16.10
CA THR A 85 7.79 -1.74 16.51
C THR A 85 7.71 -2.00 18.01
N ASP A 86 7.32 -0.99 18.79
CA ASP A 86 7.19 -1.04 20.25
C ASP A 86 5.89 -1.73 20.71
N LEU A 87 4.79 -1.56 19.95
CA LEU A 87 3.52 -2.25 20.15
C LEU A 87 3.01 -2.81 18.80
N PRO A 88 2.16 -3.86 18.80
CA PRO A 88 1.53 -4.36 17.59
C PRO A 88 0.89 -3.22 16.80
N THR A 89 1.46 -2.87 15.67
CA THR A 89 1.01 -1.74 14.84
C THR A 89 0.76 -2.26 13.45
N MET A 90 -0.36 -1.87 12.87
CA MET A 90 -0.78 -2.30 11.56
C MET A 90 -0.80 -1.12 10.59
N ILE A 91 -0.05 -1.24 9.50
CA ILE A 91 -0.01 -0.24 8.44
C ILE A 91 -0.98 -0.64 7.34
N PHE A 92 -1.83 0.30 6.93
CA PHE A 92 -2.73 0.18 5.81
C PHE A 92 -2.27 1.09 4.67
N GLY A 93 -2.50 0.63 3.45
CA GLY A 93 -2.43 1.43 2.23
C GLY A 93 -3.74 1.30 1.47
N ALA A 94 -4.31 2.41 1.01
CA ALA A 94 -5.57 2.42 0.29
C ALA A 94 -5.48 3.32 -0.95
N ASP A 95 -6.06 2.84 -2.06
CA ASP A 95 -6.10 3.55 -3.34
C ASP A 95 -7.42 3.25 -4.07
N VAL A 96 -7.85 4.20 -4.90
CA VAL A 96 -9.00 4.05 -5.80
C VAL A 96 -8.54 4.35 -7.22
N THR A 97 -8.75 3.37 -8.11
CA THR A 97 -8.50 3.54 -9.54
C THR A 97 -9.82 3.78 -10.27
N HIS A 98 -9.92 4.93 -10.94
CA HIS A 98 -11.04 5.26 -11.80
C HIS A 98 -10.84 4.79 -13.25
N PRO A 99 -11.94 4.55 -13.99
CA PRO A 99 -11.85 4.32 -15.43
C PRO A 99 -11.30 5.54 -16.18
N PRO A 100 -10.74 5.33 -17.39
CA PRO A 100 -10.30 6.41 -18.28
C PRO A 100 -11.36 7.48 -18.53
N SER A 101 -10.91 8.68 -18.89
CA SER A 101 -11.80 9.77 -19.32
C SER A 101 -12.58 9.38 -20.58
N GLY A 102 -13.90 9.61 -20.57
CA GLY A 102 -14.79 9.26 -21.68
C GLY A 102 -15.45 7.88 -21.57
N GLU A 103 -15.14 7.12 -20.53
CA GLU A 103 -15.85 5.87 -20.19
C GLU A 103 -16.81 6.12 -19.03
N ASP A 104 -18.11 5.97 -19.26
CA ASP A 104 -19.15 6.45 -18.32
C ASP A 104 -19.81 5.34 -17.49
N ALA A 105 -19.52 4.07 -17.79
CA ALA A 105 -20.20 2.92 -17.18
C ALA A 105 -19.30 2.08 -16.27
N SER A 106 -17.99 2.08 -16.49
CA SER A 106 -17.08 1.22 -15.75
C SER A 106 -16.96 1.63 -14.29
N PRO A 107 -16.92 0.66 -13.35
CA PRO A 107 -16.82 0.96 -11.94
C PRO A 107 -15.45 1.52 -11.58
N SER A 108 -15.37 2.22 -10.44
CA SER A 108 -14.08 2.45 -9.80
C SER A 108 -13.69 1.19 -9.01
N ILE A 109 -12.39 0.93 -8.89
CA ILE A 109 -11.88 -0.20 -8.12
C ILE A 109 -11.10 0.34 -6.93
N ALA A 110 -11.55 0.01 -5.72
CA ALA A 110 -10.82 0.27 -4.50
C ALA A 110 -9.93 -0.92 -4.14
N ALA A 111 -8.74 -0.62 -3.64
CA ALA A 111 -7.82 -1.62 -3.12
C ALA A 111 -7.32 -1.17 -1.74
N VAL A 112 -7.39 -2.08 -0.77
CA VAL A 112 -6.85 -1.87 0.58
C VAL A 112 -5.86 -2.98 0.89
N VAL A 113 -4.63 -2.59 1.20
CA VAL A 113 -3.57 -3.46 1.66
C VAL A 113 -3.30 -3.22 3.13
N ALA A 114 -2.86 -4.25 3.85
CA ALA A 114 -2.32 -4.05 5.18
C ALA A 114 -1.19 -5.02 5.53
N SER A 115 -0.28 -4.55 6.38
CA SER A 115 0.86 -5.32 6.89
C SER A 115 0.39 -6.51 7.72
N MET A 116 1.02 -7.67 7.58
CA MET A 116 0.60 -8.93 8.20
C MET A 116 1.65 -9.54 9.14
N ASP A 117 2.88 -9.04 9.13
CA ASP A 117 4.02 -9.60 9.86
C ASP A 117 4.67 -8.55 10.78
N TRP A 118 3.97 -8.19 11.84
CA TRP A 118 4.55 -7.30 12.85
C TRP A 118 5.62 -8.07 13.65
N PRO A 119 6.81 -7.48 13.92
CA PRO A 119 7.17 -6.07 13.75
C PRO A 119 7.86 -5.70 12.43
N GLU A 120 8.10 -6.62 11.50
CA GLU A 120 8.94 -6.33 10.33
C GLU A 120 8.22 -5.61 9.18
N VAL A 121 6.89 -5.72 9.10
CA VAL A 121 6.04 -4.96 8.16
C VAL A 121 6.50 -5.10 6.70
N SER A 122 6.78 -6.33 6.29
CA SER A 122 7.29 -6.66 4.94
C SER A 122 6.29 -7.45 4.10
N LYS A 123 5.29 -8.07 4.73
CA LYS A 123 4.26 -8.86 4.07
C LYS A 123 2.94 -8.13 4.16
N TYR A 124 2.28 -7.95 3.02
CA TYR A 124 0.99 -7.29 2.93
C TYR A 124 -0.06 -8.25 2.36
N LYS A 125 -1.27 -8.18 2.91
CA LYS A 125 -2.46 -8.79 2.31
C LYS A 125 -3.27 -7.70 1.62
N CYS A 126 -3.76 -7.97 0.43
CA CYS A 126 -4.59 -7.07 -0.37
C CYS A 126 -6.03 -7.58 -0.41
N LEU A 127 -6.98 -6.66 -0.30
CA LEU A 127 -8.38 -6.85 -0.65
C LEU A 127 -8.77 -5.79 -1.68
N VAL A 128 -9.66 -6.16 -2.59
CA VAL A 128 -10.16 -5.27 -3.65
C VAL A 128 -11.67 -5.31 -3.68
N SER A 129 -12.29 -4.17 -3.97
CA SER A 129 -13.73 -4.05 -4.08
C SER A 129 -14.10 -3.13 -5.25
N SER A 130 -15.21 -3.45 -5.91
CA SER A 130 -15.77 -2.63 -6.98
C SER A 130 -16.77 -1.66 -6.38
N GLN A 131 -16.70 -0.39 -6.76
CA GLN A 131 -17.61 0.65 -6.29
C GLN A 131 -18.19 1.48 -7.44
N CYS A 132 -19.06 2.45 -7.11
CA CYS A 132 -19.77 3.21 -8.14
C CYS A 132 -18.80 3.99 -9.06
N HIS A 133 -19.30 4.30 -10.25
CA HIS A 133 -18.54 5.04 -11.25
C HIS A 133 -18.01 6.36 -10.66
N ARG A 134 -16.69 6.57 -10.73
CA ARG A 134 -15.98 7.76 -10.22
C ARG A 134 -16.26 8.11 -8.75
N GLU A 135 -16.62 7.11 -7.94
CA GLU A 135 -16.66 7.26 -6.49
C GLU A 135 -15.23 7.19 -5.94
N GLU A 136 -14.79 8.22 -5.23
CA GLU A 136 -13.46 8.27 -4.58
C GLU A 136 -13.50 7.67 -3.17
N ILE A 137 -14.58 7.89 -2.41
CA ILE A 137 -14.69 7.37 -1.04
C ILE A 137 -14.81 5.85 -1.10
N ILE A 138 -14.02 5.13 -0.31
CA ILE A 138 -14.04 3.66 -0.34
C ILE A 138 -15.26 3.16 0.44
N ALA A 139 -16.28 2.70 -0.28
CA ALA A 139 -17.55 2.29 0.32
C ALA A 139 -17.44 1.00 1.15
N ASP A 140 -16.64 0.03 0.70
CA ASP A 140 -16.55 -1.32 1.28
C ASP A 140 -15.43 -1.46 2.34
N LEU A 141 -15.03 -0.34 2.98
CA LEU A 141 -14.11 -0.39 4.13
C LEU A 141 -14.73 -1.14 5.30
N PHE A 142 -16.03 -0.95 5.52
CA PHE A 142 -16.84 -1.65 6.51
C PHE A 142 -18.26 -1.84 5.99
N THR A 143 -18.81 -3.04 6.18
CA THR A 143 -20.20 -3.34 5.82
C THR A 143 -20.93 -4.01 6.97
N GLU A 144 -22.22 -3.74 7.06
CA GLU A 144 -23.13 -4.32 8.03
C GLU A 144 -24.37 -4.83 7.29
N VAL A 145 -24.58 -6.14 7.32
CA VAL A 145 -25.70 -6.78 6.64
C VAL A 145 -26.51 -7.55 7.67
N LYS A 146 -27.81 -7.27 7.71
CA LYS A 146 -28.76 -8.04 8.52
C LYS A 146 -29.15 -9.31 7.77
N ASP A 147 -28.54 -10.42 8.16
CA ASP A 147 -28.85 -11.75 7.65
C ASP A 147 -30.02 -12.35 8.44
N SER A 148 -31.00 -12.89 7.72
CA SER A 148 -32.22 -13.45 8.32
C SER A 148 -31.97 -14.66 9.24
N GLN A 149 -30.82 -15.35 9.11
CA GLN A 149 -30.47 -16.53 9.90
C GLN A 149 -29.35 -16.25 10.91
N LYS A 150 -28.35 -15.45 10.53
CA LYS A 150 -27.15 -15.17 11.35
C LYS A 150 -27.25 -13.88 12.15
N GLY A 151 -28.34 -13.11 11.98
CA GLY A 151 -28.49 -11.80 12.60
C GLY A 151 -27.57 -10.78 11.93
N LEU A 152 -26.93 -9.93 12.72
CA LEU A 152 -26.09 -8.87 12.20
C LEU A 152 -24.71 -9.42 11.80
N VAL A 153 -24.37 -9.34 10.52
CA VAL A 153 -23.10 -9.80 9.96
C VAL A 153 -22.27 -8.60 9.56
N TYR A 154 -21.11 -8.47 10.18
CA TYR A 154 -20.14 -7.43 9.88
C TYR A 154 -19.09 -7.92 8.88
N GLY A 155 -18.77 -7.09 7.90
CA GLY A 155 -17.80 -7.35 6.84
C GLY A 155 -16.96 -6.12 6.50
N GLY A 156 -16.44 -6.11 5.28
CA GLY A 156 -15.63 -5.02 4.74
C GLY A 156 -14.13 -5.22 4.91
N MET A 157 -13.37 -4.50 4.08
CA MET A 157 -11.95 -4.74 3.89
C MET A 157 -11.13 -4.53 5.17
N ILE A 158 -11.44 -3.50 5.97
CA ILE A 158 -10.71 -3.23 7.21
C ILE A 158 -10.90 -4.37 8.20
N ARG A 159 -12.14 -4.81 8.39
CA ARG A 159 -12.48 -5.88 9.32
C ARG A 159 -11.77 -7.19 8.94
N GLU A 160 -11.79 -7.56 7.67
CA GLU A 160 -11.13 -8.78 7.19
C GLU A 160 -9.61 -8.74 7.36
N LEU A 161 -9.00 -7.58 7.12
CA LEU A 161 -7.57 -7.37 7.32
C LEU A 161 -7.22 -7.45 8.81
N LEU A 162 -8.00 -6.82 9.71
CA LEU A 162 -7.80 -6.92 11.17
C LEU A 162 -7.84 -8.38 11.66
N VAL A 163 -8.81 -9.18 11.19
CA VAL A 163 -8.87 -10.62 11.51
C VAL A 163 -7.67 -11.38 10.96
N SER A 164 -7.23 -11.04 9.74
CA SER A 164 -6.07 -11.67 9.12
C SER A 164 -4.79 -11.38 9.90
N PHE A 165 -4.60 -10.13 10.32
CA PHE A 165 -3.48 -9.72 11.18
C PHE A 165 -3.51 -10.46 12.51
N TYR A 166 -4.66 -10.53 13.18
CA TYR A 166 -4.82 -11.22 14.45
C TYR A 166 -4.39 -12.69 14.36
N ARG A 167 -4.82 -13.39 13.28
CA ARG A 167 -4.44 -14.79 13.03
C ARG A 167 -2.95 -14.94 12.71
N ALA A 168 -2.38 -14.02 11.94
CA ALA A 168 -0.97 -14.07 11.54
C ALA A 168 0.00 -13.74 12.68
N ASN A 169 -0.41 -12.93 13.65
CA ASN A 169 0.46 -12.39 14.71
C ASN A 169 0.19 -13.02 16.09
N GLY A 170 -0.20 -14.30 16.12
CA GLY A 170 -0.35 -15.06 17.36
C GLY A 170 -1.45 -14.50 18.27
N CYS A 171 -2.61 -14.19 17.70
CA CYS A 171 -3.77 -13.67 18.43
C CYS A 171 -3.53 -12.30 19.08
N ARG A 172 -2.72 -11.44 18.46
CA ARG A 172 -2.52 -10.05 18.88
C ARG A 172 -3.33 -9.11 18.01
N LYS A 173 -4.15 -8.28 18.63
CA LYS A 173 -4.85 -7.17 17.96
C LYS A 173 -3.88 -6.01 17.77
N PRO A 174 -3.98 -5.24 16.67
CA PRO A 174 -3.24 -3.99 16.53
C PRO A 174 -3.55 -3.05 17.70
N ALA A 175 -2.53 -2.58 18.40
CA ALA A 175 -2.65 -1.50 19.36
C ALA A 175 -2.68 -0.13 18.66
N ARG A 176 -2.19 -0.03 17.41
CA ARG A 176 -2.20 1.20 16.60
C ARG A 176 -2.47 0.90 15.14
N ILE A 177 -3.09 1.85 14.46
CA ILE A 177 -3.33 1.82 13.02
C ILE A 177 -2.67 3.05 12.37
N ILE A 178 -1.94 2.82 11.29
CA ILE A 178 -1.40 3.89 10.44
C ILE A 178 -2.00 3.68 9.05
N PHE A 179 -2.73 4.66 8.53
CA PHE A 179 -3.52 4.52 7.31
C PHE A 179 -3.03 5.51 6.26
N TYR A 180 -2.37 5.02 5.21
CA TYR A 180 -1.95 5.82 4.06
C TYR A 180 -2.98 5.73 2.94
N ARG A 181 -3.57 6.87 2.58
CA ARG A 181 -4.62 6.99 1.56
C ARG A 181 -4.08 7.74 0.33
N ASP A 182 -3.89 7.06 -0.79
CA ASP A 182 -3.37 7.65 -2.04
C ASP A 182 -4.47 8.35 -2.85
N GLY A 183 -4.14 9.34 -3.66
CA GLY A 183 -5.01 9.80 -4.76
C GLY A 183 -6.13 10.79 -4.41
N VAL A 184 -6.29 11.16 -3.15
CA VAL A 184 -7.38 12.07 -2.73
C VAL A 184 -7.00 13.53 -2.95
N SER A 185 -7.91 14.32 -3.51
CA SER A 185 -7.74 15.77 -3.67
C SER A 185 -8.07 16.55 -2.38
N GLU A 186 -7.45 17.71 -2.17
CA GLU A 186 -7.66 18.53 -0.96
C GLU A 186 -9.14 18.86 -0.71
N GLY A 187 -9.90 19.15 -1.76
CA GLY A 187 -11.35 19.42 -1.66
C GLY A 187 -12.19 18.24 -1.16
N GLN A 188 -11.63 17.03 -1.10
CA GLN A 188 -12.29 15.81 -0.64
C GLN A 188 -11.79 15.35 0.74
N PHE A 189 -10.77 15.99 1.33
CA PHE A 189 -10.14 15.55 2.59
C PHE A 189 -11.15 15.36 3.71
N SER A 190 -12.01 16.35 3.96
CA SER A 190 -12.99 16.29 5.05
C SER A 190 -13.99 15.15 4.88
N GLN A 191 -14.44 14.90 3.65
CA GLN A 191 -15.40 13.82 3.37
C GLN A 191 -14.73 12.46 3.49
N VAL A 192 -13.56 12.28 2.88
CA VAL A 192 -12.80 11.04 2.96
C VAL A 192 -12.48 10.71 4.42
N LEU A 193 -11.96 11.68 5.18
CA LEU A 193 -11.68 11.48 6.60
C LEU A 193 -12.95 11.08 7.36
N LEU A 194 -14.06 11.80 7.17
CA LEU A 194 -15.31 11.51 7.89
C LEU A 194 -15.81 10.08 7.63
N TYR A 195 -15.92 9.68 6.37
CA TYR A 195 -16.50 8.39 5.99
C TYR A 195 -15.53 7.22 6.20
N GLU A 196 -14.27 7.36 5.79
CA GLU A 196 -13.29 6.27 5.89
C GLU A 196 -12.84 6.05 7.34
N MET A 197 -12.70 7.12 8.14
CA MET A 197 -12.40 6.97 9.57
C MET A 197 -13.56 6.33 10.33
N ASP A 198 -14.80 6.73 10.06
CA ASP A 198 -15.99 6.08 10.64
C ASP A 198 -16.03 4.58 10.30
N ALA A 199 -15.72 4.20 9.06
CA ALA A 199 -15.61 2.80 8.67
C ALA A 199 -14.51 2.05 9.43
N ILE A 200 -13.33 2.65 9.61
CA ILE A 200 -12.24 2.07 10.44
C ILE A 200 -12.71 1.88 11.89
N ARG A 201 -13.43 2.85 12.46
CA ARG A 201 -13.98 2.76 13.82
C ARG A 201 -15.00 1.64 13.98
N LYS A 202 -15.97 1.58 13.07
CA LYS A 202 -16.99 0.52 13.05
C LYS A 202 -16.36 -0.86 12.89
N ALA A 203 -15.36 -0.99 12.01
CA ALA A 203 -14.62 -2.22 11.86
C ALA A 203 -13.95 -2.66 13.17
N CYS A 204 -13.28 -1.76 13.89
CA CYS A 204 -12.69 -2.06 15.19
C CYS A 204 -13.75 -2.46 16.23
N ALA A 205 -14.81 -1.66 16.39
CA ALA A 205 -15.89 -1.96 17.34
C ALA A 205 -16.60 -3.31 17.04
N SER A 206 -16.65 -3.73 15.76
CA SER A 206 -17.22 -5.01 15.36
C SER A 206 -16.38 -6.25 15.73
N ILE A 207 -15.09 -6.06 16.05
CA ILE A 207 -14.19 -7.12 16.51
C ILE A 207 -14.40 -7.38 18.00
N GLU A 208 -14.44 -6.31 18.79
CA GLU A 208 -14.63 -6.37 20.24
C GLU A 208 -15.22 -5.04 20.73
N GLU A 209 -16.20 -5.11 21.62
CA GLU A 209 -16.81 -3.92 22.21
C GLU A 209 -15.75 -3.08 22.95
N GLY A 210 -15.69 -1.78 22.64
CA GLY A 210 -14.70 -0.86 23.21
C GLY A 210 -13.30 -0.93 22.58
N TYR A 211 -13.05 -1.80 21.59
CA TYR A 211 -11.77 -1.81 20.87
C TYR A 211 -11.63 -0.59 19.97
N LEU A 212 -10.82 0.37 20.43
CA LEU A 212 -10.63 1.67 19.80
C LEU A 212 -9.13 2.02 19.71
N PRO A 213 -8.34 1.34 18.85
CA PRO A 213 -6.93 1.65 18.70
C PRO A 213 -6.76 3.08 18.13
N PRO A 214 -5.76 3.86 18.60
CA PRO A 214 -5.44 5.15 17.99
C PRO A 214 -5.05 5.01 16.52
N VAL A 215 -5.52 5.95 15.71
CA VAL A 215 -5.32 5.97 14.25
C VAL A 215 -4.53 7.21 13.85
N THR A 216 -3.57 7.03 12.94
CA THR A 216 -2.96 8.12 12.17
C THR A 216 -3.39 7.97 10.72
N PHE A 217 -4.10 8.97 10.19
CA PHE A 217 -4.63 9.00 8.83
C PHE A 217 -3.84 10.00 7.99
N VAL A 218 -3.12 9.49 6.99
CA VAL A 218 -2.22 10.27 6.15
C VAL A 218 -2.67 10.13 4.70
N VAL A 219 -3.02 11.25 4.05
CA VAL A 219 -3.23 11.29 2.61
C VAL A 219 -1.91 11.47 1.89
N VAL A 220 -1.72 10.74 0.80
CA VAL A 220 -0.54 10.79 -0.07
C VAL A 220 -0.95 11.29 -1.44
N GLN A 221 -0.32 12.37 -1.90
CA GLN A 221 -0.52 12.95 -3.22
C GLN A 221 0.77 12.87 -4.02
N LYS A 222 0.82 11.95 -4.97
CA LYS A 222 2.00 11.74 -5.86
C LYS A 222 1.93 12.60 -7.14
N ARG A 223 0.75 13.16 -7.44
CA ARG A 223 0.46 13.88 -8.68
C ARG A 223 -0.02 15.30 -8.34
N HIS A 224 0.92 16.22 -8.28
CA HIS A 224 0.68 17.65 -8.07
C HIS A 224 1.68 18.49 -8.88
N HIS A 225 1.59 19.81 -8.75
CA HIS A 225 2.36 20.76 -9.56
C HIS A 225 3.68 21.20 -8.92
N THR A 226 3.88 20.97 -7.62
CA THR A 226 5.11 21.32 -6.88
C THR A 226 6.32 20.55 -7.39
N ARG A 227 7.43 21.26 -7.65
CA ARG A 227 8.74 20.69 -8.01
C ARG A 227 9.79 21.32 -7.12
N LEU A 228 10.74 20.51 -6.70
CA LEU A 228 11.85 20.92 -5.86
C LEU A 228 13.15 20.78 -6.65
N PHE A 229 13.99 21.80 -6.57
CA PHE A 229 15.26 21.87 -7.28
C PHE A 229 16.38 22.18 -6.27
N PRO A 230 17.58 21.60 -6.44
CA PRO A 230 18.73 22.00 -5.65
C PRO A 230 19.06 23.47 -5.92
N GLU A 231 19.35 24.25 -4.88
CA GLU A 231 19.68 25.68 -5.02
C GLU A 231 20.95 25.91 -5.86
N ASN A 232 21.97 25.06 -5.67
CA ASN A 232 23.24 25.19 -6.36
C ASN A 232 23.48 24.05 -7.36
N HIS A 233 23.15 24.29 -8.62
CA HIS A 233 23.38 23.39 -9.77
C HIS A 233 24.84 22.94 -10.02
N ARG A 234 25.81 23.49 -9.27
CA ARG A 234 27.23 23.15 -9.40
C ARG A 234 27.78 22.31 -8.24
N ALA A 235 27.03 22.17 -7.15
CA ALA A 235 27.41 21.34 -6.01
C ALA A 235 26.92 19.90 -6.25
N GLY A 236 27.79 19.07 -6.86
CA GLY A 236 27.47 17.69 -7.21
C GLY A 236 27.01 16.82 -6.02
N ASP A 237 27.41 17.18 -4.80
CA ASP A 237 27.08 16.45 -3.58
C ASP A 237 25.62 16.63 -3.11
N LEU A 238 24.88 17.58 -3.70
CA LEU A 238 23.48 17.87 -3.35
C LEU A 238 22.50 17.32 -4.39
N MET A 239 22.98 16.51 -5.34
CA MET A 239 22.16 16.02 -6.45
C MET A 239 22.32 14.53 -6.67
N ASP A 240 21.26 13.93 -7.18
CA ASP A 240 21.39 12.62 -7.79
C ASP A 240 22.04 12.69 -9.18
N ARG A 241 22.25 11.53 -9.79
CA ARG A 241 22.89 11.40 -11.11
C ARG A 241 22.14 12.08 -12.24
N SER A 242 20.86 12.41 -12.04
CA SER A 242 20.00 13.08 -13.03
C SER A 242 19.90 14.59 -12.82
N GLY A 243 20.54 15.13 -11.77
CA GLY A 243 20.46 16.54 -11.40
C GLY A 243 19.22 16.91 -10.56
N ASN A 244 18.50 15.92 -10.05
CA ASN A 244 17.38 16.12 -9.12
C ASN A 244 17.88 16.23 -7.67
N ILE A 245 17.00 16.68 -6.78
CA ILE A 245 17.20 16.60 -5.32
C ILE A 245 17.45 15.16 -4.87
N LEU A 246 18.20 15.00 -3.78
CA LEU A 246 18.55 13.68 -3.26
C LEU A 246 17.32 12.94 -2.68
N PRO A 247 17.27 11.60 -2.80
CA PRO A 247 16.30 10.80 -2.06
C PRO A 247 16.42 11.06 -0.55
N GLY A 248 15.29 11.19 0.13
CA GLY A 248 15.23 11.59 1.54
C GLY A 248 15.10 13.09 1.77
N THR A 249 15.12 13.92 0.70
CA THR A 249 14.82 15.35 0.84
C THR A 249 13.40 15.54 1.34
N VAL A 250 13.25 16.23 2.47
CA VAL A 250 11.97 16.60 3.09
C VAL A 250 11.82 18.11 3.05
N VAL A 251 10.60 18.59 2.78
CA VAL A 251 10.22 19.99 2.94
C VAL A 251 8.91 20.05 3.69
N ASP A 252 8.93 20.57 4.91
CA ASP A 252 7.78 20.74 5.81
C ASP A 252 7.60 22.20 6.28
N THR A 253 8.28 23.14 5.62
CA THR A 253 8.25 24.57 5.93
C THR A 253 8.05 25.42 4.67
N GLN A 254 7.61 26.66 4.88
CA GLN A 254 7.40 27.72 3.87
C GLN A 254 6.33 27.45 2.80
N ILE A 255 6.43 26.33 2.08
CA ILE A 255 5.53 25.95 0.99
C ILE A 255 4.41 24.98 1.43
N CYS A 256 4.48 24.53 2.68
CA CYS A 256 3.49 23.67 3.34
C CYS A 256 2.32 24.49 3.90
N HIS A 257 1.25 23.81 4.30
CA HIS A 257 0.07 24.45 4.86
C HIS A 257 0.42 25.21 6.15
N PRO A 258 -0.10 26.44 6.35
CA PRO A 258 0.32 27.29 7.48
C PRO A 258 -0.07 26.74 8.86
N ASN A 259 -1.10 25.89 8.93
CA ASN A 259 -1.70 25.42 10.20
C ASN A 259 -1.92 23.91 10.27
N GLU A 260 -1.71 23.18 9.18
CA GLU A 260 -1.94 21.73 9.13
C GLU A 260 -0.61 21.01 9.15
N PHE A 261 -0.63 19.72 9.47
CA PHE A 261 0.56 18.90 9.44
C PHE A 261 0.67 18.26 8.05
N ASP A 262 1.45 18.89 7.19
CA ASP A 262 1.81 18.37 5.88
C ASP A 262 3.32 18.47 5.61
N PHE A 263 3.82 17.64 4.70
CA PHE A 263 5.22 17.67 4.26
C PHE A 263 5.39 17.04 2.88
N TYR A 264 6.37 17.53 2.13
CA TYR A 264 6.86 16.89 0.92
C TYR A 264 8.02 15.95 1.25
N LEU A 265 8.04 14.79 0.63
CA LEU A 265 9.15 13.84 0.71
C LEU A 265 9.50 13.31 -0.69
N CYS A 266 10.75 13.53 -1.11
CA CYS A 266 11.31 12.90 -2.29
C CYS A 266 12.01 11.59 -1.89
N SER A 267 11.29 10.46 -1.88
CA SER A 267 11.85 9.18 -1.41
C SER A 267 12.63 8.38 -2.46
N HIS A 268 12.70 8.86 -3.71
CA HIS A 268 13.29 8.12 -4.84
C HIS A 268 14.32 8.96 -5.60
N SER A 269 15.24 8.27 -6.30
CA SER A 269 16.16 8.90 -7.24
C SER A 269 15.45 9.17 -8.56
N GLY A 270 15.70 10.34 -9.15
CA GLY A 270 15.33 10.66 -10.52
C GLY A 270 16.12 9.79 -11.50
N ILE A 271 15.41 8.99 -12.29
CA ILE A 271 16.02 8.24 -13.41
C ILE A 271 16.01 9.11 -14.67
N GLN A 272 14.93 9.84 -14.89
CA GLN A 272 14.73 10.70 -16.05
C GLN A 272 13.74 11.83 -15.72
N GLY A 273 13.99 13.02 -16.25
CA GLY A 273 13.15 14.18 -16.05
C GLY A 273 13.27 14.76 -14.65
N THR A 274 12.24 15.47 -14.19
CA THR A 274 12.19 16.07 -12.85
C THR A 274 11.42 15.18 -11.89
N SER A 275 12.03 14.86 -10.75
CA SER A 275 11.41 14.10 -9.66
C SER A 275 10.16 14.83 -9.14
N ARG A 276 9.16 14.04 -8.73
CA ARG A 276 7.95 14.55 -8.09
C ARG A 276 7.95 14.10 -6.63
N PRO A 277 8.33 14.98 -5.68
CA PRO A 277 8.28 14.64 -4.26
C PRO A 277 6.83 14.40 -3.88
N ALA A 278 6.51 13.29 -3.21
CA ALA A 278 5.13 13.05 -2.79
C ALA A 278 4.76 14.02 -1.66
N HIS A 279 3.54 14.53 -1.68
CA HIS A 279 3.00 15.41 -0.65
C HIS A 279 2.13 14.59 0.31
N TYR A 280 2.44 14.67 1.59
CA TYR A 280 1.77 13.94 2.66
C TYR A 280 1.00 14.93 3.52
N HIS A 281 -0.30 14.70 3.72
CA HIS A 281 -1.14 15.47 4.62
C HIS A 281 -1.65 14.57 5.75
N VAL A 282 -1.35 14.91 6.99
CA VAL A 282 -1.87 14.21 8.17
C VAL A 282 -3.23 14.79 8.50
N LEU A 283 -4.29 14.11 8.07
CA LEU A 283 -5.66 14.57 8.29
C LEU A 283 -6.13 14.33 9.72
N PHE A 284 -5.59 13.31 10.38
CA PHE A 284 -5.95 12.95 11.75
C PHE A 284 -4.85 12.13 12.41
N ASP A 285 -4.50 12.42 13.66
CA ASP A 285 -3.46 11.68 14.37
C ASP A 285 -3.71 11.58 15.88
N GLU A 286 -4.08 10.38 16.32
CA GLU A 286 -4.23 10.06 17.75
C GLU A 286 -2.99 9.40 18.34
N ASN A 287 -2.08 8.91 17.50
CA ASN A 287 -0.81 8.36 17.95
C ASN A 287 0.19 9.45 18.34
N LYS A 288 -0.10 10.71 17.96
CA LYS A 288 0.67 11.92 18.31
C LYS A 288 2.11 11.82 17.83
N PHE A 289 2.28 11.49 16.55
CA PHE A 289 3.57 11.52 15.89
C PHE A 289 4.17 12.93 15.92
N GLY A 290 5.46 13.00 16.22
CA GLY A 290 6.26 14.18 15.86
C GLY A 290 6.58 14.17 14.36
N ALA A 291 6.86 15.35 13.79
CA ALA A 291 7.24 15.54 12.39
C ALA A 291 8.37 14.57 11.96
N ASP A 292 9.51 14.62 12.65
CA ASP A 292 10.66 13.75 12.37
C ASP A 292 10.31 12.27 12.39
N ALA A 293 9.51 11.83 13.36
CA ALA A 293 9.15 10.43 13.52
C ALA A 293 8.27 9.94 12.36
N LEU A 294 7.28 10.73 11.95
CA LEU A 294 6.41 10.35 10.84
C LEU A 294 7.12 10.46 9.49
N GLN A 295 7.91 11.50 9.27
CA GLN A 295 8.70 11.68 8.05
C GLN A 295 9.72 10.53 7.88
N THR A 296 10.44 10.18 8.96
CA THR A 296 11.38 9.05 8.96
C THR A 296 10.67 7.73 8.73
N LEU A 297 9.54 7.48 9.39
CA LEU A 297 8.73 6.28 9.16
C LEU A 297 8.28 6.20 7.70
N THR A 298 7.72 7.28 7.16
CA THR A 298 7.24 7.36 5.76
C THR A 298 8.37 7.07 4.78
N TYR A 299 9.56 7.64 5.03
CA TYR A 299 10.75 7.38 4.22
C TYR A 299 11.19 5.92 4.31
N ASN A 300 11.27 5.35 5.51
CA ASN A 300 11.65 3.96 5.72
C ASN A 300 10.74 2.97 4.98
N LEU A 301 9.42 3.22 4.97
CA LEU A 301 8.45 2.40 4.25
C LEU A 301 8.62 2.44 2.72
N CYS A 302 9.38 3.40 2.18
CA CYS A 302 9.71 3.42 0.75
C CYS A 302 10.82 2.41 0.38
N TYR A 303 11.41 1.71 1.37
CA TYR A 303 12.50 0.75 1.20
C TYR A 303 12.13 -0.68 1.67
N THR A 304 10.86 -0.95 1.94
CA THR A 304 10.33 -2.27 2.36
C THR A 304 9.79 -3.10 1.21
#